data_AF-A0A661BPW2-F1
#
_entry.id   AF-A0A661BPW2-F1
#
_cell.length_a   1.000
_cell.length_b   1.000
_cell.length_c   1.000
_cell.angle_alpha   90.00
_cell.angle_beta   90.00
_cell.angle_gamma   90.00
#
_symmetry.space_group_name_H-M   'P 1'
#
loop_
_entity.id
_entity.type
_entity.pdbx_description
1 polymer ?
#
loop_
_entity_poly.entity_id
_entity_poly.type
_entity_poly.pdbx_seq_one_letter_code
_entity_poly.pdbx_strand_id
1 'polypeptide(L)'
;MDAIDAALVRIVEHDLELIQYQQTPISKNLQQTIRSINTESTLSEISEIDVIMGNLFAEASLQLIESGDLAPEDIHAIGSHGQTILHLPGAEHPRTLQIGDANIIAYQTGITTVADFRRMDIAAGGEGAPLAPAFHQWLFQDDKSERVILNIGGMANITLLPANDKTAITGFDTGPGNALMDEWIQQHLDQDFDRDGKWASSGQCHQKLLSLLLDE
;
A
#
# COMPACT_ATOMS: atom_id res chain seq x y z
N MET A 1 -5.67 -8.43 -0.17
CA MET A 1 -4.52 -8.18 0.72
C MET A 1 -3.88 -9.52 0.95
N ASP A 2 -2.75 -9.73 0.30
CA ASP A 2 -2.32 -11.10 -0.04
C ASP A 2 -0.95 -11.42 0.56
N ALA A 3 -0.09 -10.40 0.71
CA ALA A 3 1.26 -10.52 1.24
C ALA A 3 1.73 -9.21 1.93
N ILE A 4 2.82 -9.33 2.68
CA ILE A 4 3.67 -8.23 3.12
C ILE A 4 4.74 -8.02 2.05
N ASP A 5 4.77 -6.83 1.45
CA ASP A 5 5.81 -6.40 0.53
C ASP A 5 6.97 -5.76 1.31
N ALA A 6 8.18 -6.28 1.12
CA ALA A 6 9.38 -5.73 1.74
C ALA A 6 10.45 -5.46 0.67
N ALA A 7 10.96 -4.23 0.63
CA ALA A 7 11.98 -3.79 -0.33
C ALA A 7 13.21 -3.27 0.40
N LEU A 8 14.35 -3.90 0.16
CA LEU A 8 15.65 -3.46 0.64
C LEU A 8 16.26 -2.55 -0.43
N VAL A 9 16.42 -1.28 -0.09
CA VAL A 9 16.89 -0.27 -1.03
C VAL A 9 18.14 0.42 -0.52
N ARG A 10 19.05 0.72 -1.44
CA ARG A 10 20.17 1.65 -1.21
C ARG A 10 19.82 2.99 -1.84
N ILE A 11 19.88 4.03 -1.03
CA ILE A 11 19.65 5.41 -1.45
C ILE A 11 20.95 6.19 -1.24
N VAL A 12 21.56 6.67 -2.31
CA VAL A 12 22.76 7.52 -2.26
C VAL A 12 22.49 8.75 -3.11
N GLU A 13 22.36 9.91 -2.47
CA GLU A 13 21.97 11.17 -3.11
C GLU A 13 20.65 11.05 -3.91
N HIS A 14 20.72 10.96 -5.23
CA HIS A 14 19.56 10.84 -6.14
C HIS A 14 19.47 9.45 -6.79
N ASP A 15 20.36 8.53 -6.43
CA ASP A 15 20.34 7.16 -6.93
C ASP A 15 19.59 6.24 -5.96
N LEU A 16 18.56 5.56 -6.50
CA LEU A 16 17.82 4.50 -5.84
C LEU A 16 18.19 3.16 -6.49
N GLU A 17 18.66 2.23 -5.67
CA GLU A 17 18.90 0.86 -6.10
C GLU A 17 18.09 -0.11 -5.25
N LEU A 18 17.29 -0.94 -5.90
CA LEU A 18 16.64 -2.08 -5.27
C LEU A 18 17.65 -3.21 -5.13
N ILE A 19 18.10 -3.48 -3.91
CA ILE A 19 19.05 -4.56 -3.61
C ILE A 19 18.30 -5.90 -3.60
N GLN A 20 17.18 -5.94 -2.89
CA GLN A 20 16.38 -7.15 -2.72
C GLN A 20 14.91 -6.80 -2.53
N TYR A 21 14.02 -7.68 -2.97
CA TYR A 21 12.59 -7.57 -2.76
C TYR A 21 12.02 -8.94 -2.40
N GLN A 22 11.13 -8.96 -1.41
CA GLN A 22 10.46 -10.17 -0.97
C GLN A 22 8.99 -9.88 -0.70
N GLN A 23 8.16 -10.86 -1.06
CA GLN A 23 6.77 -10.94 -0.63
C GLN A 23 6.60 -12.07 0.37
N THR A 24 6.12 -11.75 1.55
CA THR A 24 5.81 -12.74 2.59
C THR A 24 4.30 -12.94 2.66
N PRO A 25 3.76 -14.12 2.29
CA PRO A 25 2.32 -14.35 2.26
C PRO A 25 1.68 -14.17 3.65
N ILE A 26 0.52 -13.51 3.70
CA ILE A 26 -0.29 -13.45 4.91
C ILE A 26 -1.23 -14.66 4.93
N SER A 27 -1.35 -15.35 6.07
CA SER A 27 -2.22 -16.54 6.15
C SER A 27 -3.68 -16.19 5.82
N LYS A 28 -4.40 -17.09 5.13
CA LYS A 28 -5.80 -16.86 4.75
C LYS A 28 -6.70 -16.51 5.95
N ASN A 29 -6.43 -17.12 7.12
CA ASN A 29 -7.17 -16.82 8.33
C ASN A 29 -6.94 -15.37 8.80
N LEU A 30 -5.69 -14.91 8.84
CA LEU A 30 -5.38 -13.53 9.22
C LEU A 30 -5.92 -12.52 8.21
N GLN A 31 -5.86 -12.84 6.91
CA GLN A 31 -6.48 -12.01 5.88
C GLN A 31 -7.99 -11.84 6.12
N GLN A 32 -8.69 -12.93 6.42
CA GLN A 32 -10.12 -12.89 6.74
C GLN A 32 -10.40 -12.06 8.00
N THR A 33 -9.62 -12.25 9.05
CA THR A 33 -9.74 -11.47 10.29
C THR A 33 -9.58 -9.97 10.01
N ILE A 34 -8.55 -9.55 9.28
CA ILE A 34 -8.31 -8.14 8.95
C ILE A 34 -9.45 -7.58 8.09
N ARG A 35 -9.91 -8.32 7.06
CA ARG A 35 -11.05 -7.90 6.22
C ARG A 35 -12.35 -7.79 7.00
N SER A 36 -12.49 -8.53 8.10
CA SER A 36 -13.69 -8.50 8.93
C SER A 36 -13.76 -7.29 9.88
N ILE A 37 -12.64 -6.56 10.05
CA ILE A 37 -12.61 -5.37 10.91
C ILE A 37 -13.62 -4.34 10.41
N ASN A 38 -14.49 -3.89 11.30
CA ASN A 38 -15.52 -2.91 11.01
C ASN A 38 -15.86 -2.09 12.27
N THR A 39 -16.93 -1.29 12.23
CA THR A 39 -17.32 -0.41 13.33
C THR A 39 -17.74 -1.14 14.61
N GLU A 40 -18.08 -2.43 14.53
CA GLU A 40 -18.44 -3.27 15.68
C GLU A 40 -17.23 -4.01 16.29
N SER A 41 -16.06 -3.93 15.66
CA SER A 41 -14.84 -4.55 16.18
C SER A 41 -14.41 -3.91 17.50
N THR A 42 -13.99 -4.75 18.44
CA THR A 42 -13.55 -4.32 19.77
C THR A 42 -12.12 -3.78 19.74
N LEU A 43 -11.79 -2.91 20.70
CA LEU A 43 -10.41 -2.44 20.91
C LEU A 43 -9.44 -3.60 21.16
N SER A 44 -9.90 -4.65 21.84
CA SER A 44 -9.09 -5.84 22.11
C SER A 44 -8.70 -6.55 20.82
N GLU A 45 -9.66 -6.79 19.92
CA GLU A 45 -9.40 -7.44 18.63
C GLU A 45 -8.43 -6.61 17.78
N ILE A 46 -8.65 -5.30 17.70
CA ILE A 46 -7.76 -4.40 16.94
C ILE A 46 -6.34 -4.43 17.53
N SER A 47 -6.21 -4.37 18.86
CA SER A 47 -4.90 -4.40 19.53
C SER A 47 -4.17 -5.73 19.36
N GLU A 48 -4.89 -6.85 19.31
CA GLU A 48 -4.30 -8.16 19.07
C GLU A 48 -3.73 -8.26 17.65
N ILE A 49 -4.49 -7.80 16.65
CA ILE A 49 -4.06 -7.83 15.25
C ILE A 49 -2.90 -6.85 15.03
N ASP A 50 -2.88 -5.70 15.72
CA ASP A 50 -1.78 -4.74 15.70
C ASP A 50 -0.44 -5.38 16.14
N VAL A 51 -0.47 -6.15 17.22
CA VAL A 51 0.67 -6.92 17.71
C VAL A 51 1.07 -8.02 16.72
N ILE A 52 0.09 -8.80 16.22
CA ILE A 52 0.35 -9.87 15.23
C ILE A 52 1.04 -9.30 13.99
N MET A 53 0.51 -8.20 13.44
CA MET A 53 1.10 -7.54 12.28
C MET A 53 2.49 -6.98 12.57
N GLY A 54 2.72 -6.40 13.75
CA GLY A 54 4.05 -5.93 14.17
C GLY A 54 5.10 -7.04 14.15
N ASN A 55 4.75 -8.23 14.67
CA ASN A 55 5.63 -9.41 14.63
C ASN A 55 5.90 -9.86 13.18
N LEU A 56 4.87 -9.94 12.34
CA LEU A 56 5.02 -10.37 10.94
C LEU A 56 5.87 -9.40 10.12
N PHE A 57 5.70 -8.08 10.33
CA PHE A 57 6.54 -7.08 9.67
C PHE A 57 8.00 -7.15 10.14
N ALA A 58 8.24 -7.41 11.43
CA ALA A 58 9.59 -7.61 11.95
C ALA A 58 10.27 -8.84 11.33
N GLU A 59 9.55 -9.97 11.29
CA GLU A 59 10.03 -11.21 10.68
C GLU A 59 10.32 -11.03 9.18
N ALA A 60 9.39 -10.43 8.44
CA ALA A 60 9.58 -10.16 7.01
C ALA A 60 10.77 -9.23 6.75
N SER A 61 11.01 -8.25 7.62
CA SER A 61 12.17 -7.35 7.52
C SER A 61 13.48 -8.11 7.75
N LEU A 62 13.57 -8.95 8.79
CA LEU A 62 14.77 -9.74 9.07
C LEU A 62 15.07 -10.76 7.96
N GLN A 63 14.05 -11.43 7.45
CA GLN A 63 14.19 -12.37 6.33
C GLN A 63 14.70 -11.66 5.07
N LEU A 64 14.18 -10.47 4.76
CA LEU A 64 14.62 -9.69 3.62
C LEU A 64 16.10 -9.28 3.77
N ILE A 65 16.49 -8.80 4.95
CA ILE A 65 17.87 -8.39 5.26
C ILE A 65 18.82 -9.57 5.09
N GLU A 66 18.50 -10.73 5.66
CA GLU A 66 19.28 -11.95 5.53
C GLU A 66 19.39 -12.40 4.06
N SER A 67 18.29 -12.36 3.30
CA SER A 67 18.28 -12.71 1.87
C SER A 67 19.04 -11.72 0.98
N GLY A 68 19.40 -10.55 1.51
CA GLY A 68 20.27 -9.56 0.88
C GLY A 68 21.74 -9.70 1.27
N ASP A 69 22.10 -10.77 2.01
CA ASP A 69 23.43 -10.99 2.58
C ASP A 69 23.91 -9.83 3.48
N LEU A 70 22.98 -9.18 4.19
CA LEU A 70 23.24 -8.09 5.14
C LEU A 70 22.89 -8.50 6.57
N ALA A 71 23.33 -7.69 7.53
CA ALA A 71 22.92 -7.80 8.92
C ALA A 71 22.07 -6.59 9.35
N PRO A 72 21.28 -6.68 10.44
CA PRO A 72 20.46 -5.55 10.90
C PRO A 72 21.26 -4.26 11.14
N GLU A 73 22.54 -4.37 11.53
CA GLU A 73 23.40 -3.20 11.79
C GLU A 73 23.79 -2.44 10.50
N ASP A 74 23.64 -3.07 9.32
CA ASP A 74 23.86 -2.44 8.02
C ASP A 74 22.67 -1.56 7.59
N ILE A 75 21.53 -1.68 8.29
CA ILE A 75 20.28 -1.01 7.93
C ILE A 75 20.11 0.28 8.73
N HIS A 76 20.00 1.39 8.02
CA HIS A 76 19.83 2.70 8.63
C HIS A 76 18.45 2.87 9.30
N ALA A 77 17.39 2.43 8.62
CA ALA A 77 16.04 2.51 9.13
C ALA A 77 15.09 1.55 8.39
N ILE A 78 13.98 1.21 9.04
CA ILE A 78 12.82 0.56 8.43
C ILE A 78 11.73 1.61 8.25
N GLY A 79 11.18 1.71 7.03
CA GLY A 79 9.95 2.45 6.76
C GLY A 79 8.76 1.50 6.71
N SER A 80 7.88 1.53 7.72
CA SER A 80 6.71 0.64 7.79
C SER A 80 5.42 1.43 7.63
N HIS A 81 4.72 1.22 6.50
CA HIS A 81 3.39 1.79 6.30
C HIS A 81 2.36 1.15 7.26
N GLY A 82 2.56 -0.12 7.62
CA GLY A 82 1.56 -0.93 8.30
C GLY A 82 0.42 -1.37 7.37
N GLN A 83 -0.62 -1.95 7.97
CA GLN A 83 -1.82 -2.39 7.29
C GLN A 83 -2.97 -1.42 7.57
N THR A 84 -3.54 -0.82 6.53
CA THR A 84 -4.71 0.07 6.70
C THR A 84 -5.96 -0.73 7.05
N ILE A 85 -6.64 -0.33 8.12
CA ILE A 85 -7.94 -0.88 8.54
C ILE A 85 -9.05 0.19 8.59
N LEU A 86 -8.68 1.47 8.54
CA LEU A 86 -9.61 2.60 8.47
C LEU A 86 -8.99 3.76 7.69
N HIS A 87 -9.74 4.36 6.77
CA HIS A 87 -9.32 5.58 6.08
C HIS A 87 -10.54 6.46 5.78
N LEU A 88 -10.69 7.55 6.52
CA LEU A 88 -11.84 8.45 6.47
C LEU A 88 -11.37 9.92 6.45
N PRO A 89 -10.68 10.39 5.40
CA PRO A 89 -10.20 11.77 5.33
C PRO A 89 -11.34 12.79 5.20
N GLY A 90 -12.47 12.44 4.58
CA GLY A 90 -13.63 13.32 4.41
C GLY A 90 -14.63 13.35 5.59
N ALA A 91 -14.35 12.65 6.70
CA ALA A 91 -15.24 12.66 7.86
C ALA A 91 -15.18 14.01 8.62
N GLU A 92 -16.19 14.30 9.45
CA GLU A 92 -16.21 15.49 10.33
C GLU A 92 -14.91 15.62 11.17
N HIS A 93 -14.36 14.47 11.55
CA HIS A 93 -13.04 14.35 12.16
C HIS A 93 -12.17 13.44 11.27
N PRO A 94 -11.40 14.03 10.33
CA PRO A 94 -10.53 13.30 9.42
C PRO A 94 -9.58 12.39 10.18
N ARG A 95 -9.54 11.11 9.80
CA ARG A 95 -8.73 10.10 10.50
C ARG A 95 -8.41 8.91 9.63
N THR A 96 -7.34 8.23 9.99
CA THR A 96 -6.93 6.96 9.40
C THR A 96 -6.26 6.10 10.46
N LEU A 97 -6.27 4.79 10.27
CA LEU A 97 -5.65 3.83 11.17
C LEU A 97 -4.92 2.75 10.35
N GLN A 98 -3.62 2.69 10.58
CA GLN A 98 -2.74 1.62 10.14
C GLN A 98 -2.31 0.80 11.35
N ILE A 99 -2.41 -0.52 11.27
CA ILE A 99 -1.95 -1.46 12.31
C ILE A 99 -0.63 -2.11 11.90
N GLY A 100 0.09 -2.64 12.89
CA GLY A 100 1.46 -3.13 12.78
C GLY A 100 2.35 -2.34 13.72
N ASP A 101 2.40 -2.77 14.99
CA ASP A 101 3.09 -2.03 16.05
C ASP A 101 4.57 -1.78 15.72
N ALA A 102 4.90 -0.52 15.44
CA ALA A 102 6.24 -0.08 15.10
C ALA A 102 7.25 -0.28 16.24
N ASN A 103 6.79 -0.31 17.51
CA ASN A 103 7.65 -0.59 18.65
C ASN A 103 8.11 -2.05 18.65
N ILE A 104 7.24 -2.98 18.27
CA ILE A 104 7.60 -4.40 18.10
C ILE A 104 8.61 -4.54 16.96
N ILE A 105 8.36 -3.89 15.82
CA ILE A 105 9.29 -3.89 14.68
C ILE A 105 10.66 -3.38 15.12
N ALA A 106 10.73 -2.21 15.76
CA ALA A 106 11.99 -1.63 16.23
C ALA A 106 12.69 -2.52 17.26
N TYR A 107 11.95 -3.06 18.24
CA TYR A 107 12.51 -3.88 19.30
C TYR A 107 13.09 -5.21 18.78
N GLN A 108 12.36 -5.90 17.91
CA GLN A 108 12.79 -7.21 17.40
C GLN A 108 13.89 -7.12 16.37
N THR A 109 13.86 -6.09 15.52
CA THR A 109 14.87 -5.91 14.46
C THR A 109 16.13 -5.23 14.99
N GLY A 110 16.03 -4.47 16.07
CA GLY A 110 17.10 -3.60 16.55
C GLY A 110 17.32 -2.36 15.67
N ILE A 111 16.44 -2.11 14.69
CA ILE A 111 16.59 -1.04 13.69
C ILE A 111 15.62 0.10 13.98
N THR A 112 16.08 1.33 13.79
CA THR A 112 15.22 2.52 13.86
C THR A 112 14.04 2.37 12.91
N THR A 113 12.81 2.40 13.43
CA THR A 113 11.59 2.23 12.63
C THR A 113 10.81 3.53 12.53
N VAL A 114 10.52 3.96 11.29
CA VAL A 114 9.65 5.08 10.96
C VAL A 114 8.33 4.51 10.43
N ALA A 115 7.22 4.91 11.04
CA ALA A 115 5.88 4.43 10.69
C ALA A 115 4.83 5.55 10.80
N ASP A 116 3.55 5.21 10.61
CA ASP A 116 2.40 6.13 10.76
C ASP A 116 2.46 7.36 9.84
N PHE A 117 2.88 7.16 8.58
CA PHE A 117 3.11 8.24 7.62
C PHE A 117 1.86 9.07 7.33
N ARG A 118 0.68 8.43 7.27
CA ARG A 118 -0.57 9.09 6.82
C ARG A 118 -1.13 10.07 7.83
N ARG A 119 -1.00 9.79 9.13
CA ARG A 119 -1.55 10.67 10.17
C ARG A 119 -0.86 12.03 10.22
N MET A 120 0.41 12.11 9.81
CA MET A 120 1.11 13.38 9.70
C MET A 120 0.51 14.27 8.60
N ASP A 121 0.18 13.70 7.44
CA ASP A 121 -0.45 14.43 6.34
C ASP A 121 -1.87 14.90 6.70
N ILE A 122 -2.67 14.02 7.32
CA ILE A 122 -4.01 14.41 7.83
C ILE A 122 -3.89 15.54 8.88
N ALA A 123 -2.91 15.48 9.78
CA ALA A 123 -2.67 16.54 10.76
C ALA A 123 -2.26 17.88 10.10
N ALA A 124 -1.62 17.83 8.93
CA ALA A 124 -1.31 18.99 8.10
C ALA A 124 -2.49 19.49 7.25
N GLY A 125 -3.66 18.84 7.33
CA GLY A 125 -4.87 19.18 6.58
C GLY A 125 -4.99 18.48 5.21
N GLY A 126 -4.14 17.49 4.93
CA GLY A 126 -4.22 16.64 3.75
C GLY A 126 -5.19 15.47 3.92
N GLU A 127 -5.25 14.61 2.90
CA GLU A 127 -6.13 13.43 2.88
C GLU A 127 -5.44 12.16 3.41
N GLY A 128 -4.13 12.19 3.67
CA GLY A 128 -3.34 11.02 4.04
C GLY A 128 -3.06 10.07 2.88
N ALA A 129 -3.46 10.41 1.65
CA ALA A 129 -3.30 9.62 0.44
C ALA A 129 -3.48 10.49 -0.83
N PRO A 130 -2.91 10.09 -1.98
CA PRO A 130 -1.77 9.18 -2.11
C PRO A 130 -0.47 9.88 -1.66
N LEU A 131 0.41 9.17 -0.94
CA LEU A 131 1.71 9.72 -0.52
C LEU A 131 2.83 9.51 -1.56
N ALA A 132 2.59 8.64 -2.54
CA ALA A 132 3.52 8.31 -3.61
C ALA A 132 3.90 9.48 -4.57
N PRO A 133 3.08 10.53 -4.82
CA PRO A 133 3.42 11.57 -5.78
C PRO A 133 4.78 12.24 -5.56
N ALA A 134 5.17 12.51 -4.32
CA ALA A 134 6.48 13.10 -4.02
C ALA A 134 7.63 12.14 -4.38
N PHE A 135 7.47 10.84 -4.12
CA PHE A 135 8.43 9.82 -4.53
C PHE A 135 8.46 9.64 -6.06
N HIS A 136 7.31 9.64 -6.72
CA HIS A 136 7.20 9.58 -8.18
C HIS A 136 7.89 10.78 -8.84
N GLN A 137 7.73 11.99 -8.28
CA GLN A 137 8.46 13.16 -8.76
C GLN A 137 9.97 12.95 -8.61
N TRP A 138 10.44 12.60 -7.43
CA TRP A 138 11.87 12.40 -7.18
C TRP A 138 12.51 11.38 -8.14
N LEU A 139 11.80 10.29 -8.45
CA LEU A 139 12.33 9.20 -9.29
C LEU A 139 12.07 9.40 -10.80
N PHE A 140 10.94 9.98 -11.19
CA PHE A 140 10.45 9.99 -12.57
C PHE A 140 10.25 11.39 -13.16
N GLN A 141 10.63 12.48 -12.49
CA GLN A 141 10.57 13.81 -13.09
C GLN A 141 11.42 13.89 -14.38
N ASP A 142 10.93 14.63 -15.38
CA ASP A 142 11.63 14.88 -16.64
C ASP A 142 11.29 16.27 -17.17
N ASP A 143 12.31 17.09 -17.44
CA ASP A 143 12.14 18.49 -17.86
C ASP A 143 11.64 18.66 -19.31
N LYS A 144 11.43 17.56 -20.03
CA LYS A 144 11.05 17.57 -21.45
C LYS A 144 9.73 16.87 -21.72
N SER A 145 9.28 16.03 -20.80
CA SER A 145 8.17 15.10 -21.02
C SER A 145 7.22 15.12 -19.84
N GLU A 146 5.94 15.34 -20.13
CA GLU A 146 4.89 15.09 -19.14
C GLU A 146 4.75 13.58 -18.95
N ARG A 147 4.64 13.14 -17.69
CA ARG A 147 4.51 11.73 -17.35
C ARG A 147 3.28 11.52 -16.48
N VAL A 148 2.62 10.40 -16.72
CA VAL A 148 1.56 9.89 -15.84
C VAL A 148 2.06 8.57 -15.27
N ILE A 149 2.15 8.50 -13.95
CA ILE A 149 2.42 7.24 -13.24
C ILE A 149 1.07 6.72 -12.77
N LEU A 150 0.67 5.55 -13.27
CA LEU A 150 -0.57 4.88 -12.92
C LEU A 150 -0.25 3.64 -12.07
N ASN A 151 -0.76 3.62 -10.84
CA ASN A 151 -0.74 2.44 -9.98
C ASN A 151 -2.12 1.78 -10.00
N ILE A 152 -2.18 0.48 -10.27
CA ILE A 152 -3.41 -0.31 -10.30
C ILE A 152 -3.35 -1.34 -9.17
N GLY A 153 -3.65 -0.90 -7.94
CA GLY A 153 -3.84 -1.77 -6.78
C GLY A 153 -5.31 -2.19 -6.64
N GLY A 154 -5.77 -2.44 -5.42
CA GLY A 154 -7.21 -2.58 -5.16
C GLY A 154 -8.00 -1.34 -5.60
N MET A 155 -7.47 -0.16 -5.28
CA MET A 155 -7.85 1.14 -5.87
C MET A 155 -6.76 1.59 -6.84
N ALA A 156 -7.17 2.24 -7.93
CA ALA A 156 -6.27 2.83 -8.90
C ALA A 156 -6.00 4.31 -8.56
N ASN A 157 -4.76 4.75 -8.74
CA ASN A 157 -4.38 6.15 -8.57
C ASN A 157 -3.36 6.59 -9.60
N ILE A 158 -3.37 7.88 -9.89
CA ILE A 158 -2.42 8.49 -10.81
C ILE A 158 -1.58 9.57 -10.13
N THR A 159 -0.37 9.75 -10.62
CA THR A 159 0.44 10.95 -10.40
C THR A 159 0.72 11.60 -11.76
N LEU A 160 0.41 12.89 -11.86
CA LEU A 160 0.72 13.73 -13.01
C LEU A 160 2.01 14.50 -12.72
N LEU A 161 3.03 14.23 -13.54
CA LEU A 161 4.33 14.88 -13.48
C LEU A 161 4.47 15.81 -14.70
N PRO A 162 4.35 17.13 -14.52
CA PRO A 162 4.48 18.08 -15.62
C PRO A 162 5.94 18.19 -16.07
N ALA A 163 6.18 18.55 -17.33
CA ALA A 163 7.52 18.69 -17.91
C ALA A 163 8.32 19.91 -17.38
N ASN A 164 7.84 20.60 -16.34
CA ASN A 164 8.51 21.77 -15.79
C ASN A 164 8.24 21.92 -14.29
N ASP A 165 9.23 22.45 -13.57
CA ASP A 165 9.16 22.69 -12.12
C ASP A 165 8.20 23.82 -11.70
N LYS A 166 7.58 24.51 -12.67
CA LYS A 166 6.65 25.63 -12.37
C LYS A 166 5.23 25.15 -12.12
N THR A 167 4.91 23.93 -12.56
CA THR A 167 3.59 23.34 -12.42
C THR A 167 3.63 22.36 -11.26
N ALA A 168 2.72 22.51 -10.30
CA ALA A 168 2.67 21.61 -9.16
C ALA A 168 2.35 20.19 -9.60
N ILE A 169 3.00 19.20 -8.99
CA ILE A 169 2.60 17.81 -9.14
C ILE A 169 1.20 17.61 -8.54
N THR A 170 0.44 16.71 -9.14
CA THR A 170 -0.87 16.33 -8.62
C THR A 170 -1.01 14.83 -8.64
N GLY A 171 -1.72 14.26 -7.68
CA GLY A 171 -2.10 12.86 -7.71
C GLY A 171 -3.42 12.65 -7.01
N PHE A 172 -4.18 11.68 -7.47
CA PHE A 172 -5.51 11.37 -6.93
C PHE A 172 -5.89 9.93 -7.28
N ASP A 173 -6.81 9.38 -6.49
CA ASP A 173 -7.44 8.10 -6.77
C ASP A 173 -8.42 8.26 -7.95
N THR A 174 -8.33 7.39 -8.94
CA THR A 174 -9.22 7.39 -10.11
C THR A 174 -10.47 6.55 -9.91
N GLY A 175 -10.51 5.71 -8.86
CA GLY A 175 -11.58 4.76 -8.58
C GLY A 175 -11.07 3.33 -8.38
N PRO A 176 -11.93 2.30 -8.54
CA PRO A 176 -11.54 0.91 -8.34
C PRO A 176 -10.46 0.48 -9.34
N GLY A 177 -9.45 -0.25 -8.85
CA GLY A 177 -8.49 -0.99 -9.65
C GLY A 177 -8.93 -2.46 -9.73
N ASN A 178 -8.22 -3.34 -9.02
CA ASN A 178 -8.49 -4.78 -9.03
C ASN A 178 -9.56 -5.23 -8.01
N ALA A 179 -9.90 -4.41 -6.99
CA ALA A 179 -10.70 -4.87 -5.85
C ALA A 179 -12.05 -5.52 -6.23
N LEU A 180 -12.80 -4.91 -7.16
CA LEU A 180 -14.09 -5.45 -7.60
C LEU A 180 -13.93 -6.69 -8.49
N MET A 181 -12.87 -6.74 -9.30
CA MET A 181 -12.59 -7.88 -10.17
C MET A 181 -12.16 -9.10 -9.36
N ASP A 182 -11.33 -8.89 -8.34
CA ASP A 182 -10.85 -9.92 -7.42
C ASP A 182 -12.03 -10.51 -6.61
N GLU A 183 -12.92 -9.66 -6.10
CA GLU A 183 -14.14 -10.13 -5.41
C GLU A 183 -15.05 -10.94 -6.35
N TRP A 184 -15.24 -10.47 -7.59
CA TRP A 184 -16.10 -11.14 -8.56
C TRP A 184 -15.57 -12.53 -8.95
N ILE A 185 -14.27 -12.65 -9.19
CA ILE A 185 -13.68 -13.95 -9.54
C ILE A 185 -13.61 -14.89 -8.34
N GLN A 186 -13.36 -14.38 -7.15
CA GLN A 186 -13.42 -15.16 -5.91
C GLN A 186 -14.82 -15.72 -5.68
N GLN A 187 -15.86 -14.93 -5.92
CA GLN A 187 -17.26 -15.35 -5.78
C GLN A 187 -17.65 -16.44 -6.78
N HIS A 188 -17.17 -16.36 -8.03
CA HIS A 188 -17.65 -17.20 -9.11
C HIS A 188 -16.77 -18.41 -9.43
N LEU A 189 -15.46 -18.31 -9.23
CA LEU A 189 -14.48 -19.32 -9.63
C LEU A 189 -13.60 -19.79 -8.45
N ASP A 190 -13.78 -19.24 -7.25
CA ASP A 190 -12.94 -19.53 -6.07
C ASP A 190 -11.44 -19.30 -6.34
N GLN A 191 -11.13 -18.25 -7.09
CA GLN A 191 -9.76 -17.81 -7.39
C GLN A 191 -9.50 -16.44 -6.78
N ASP A 192 -8.27 -16.19 -6.34
CA ASP A 192 -7.92 -14.93 -5.65
C ASP A 192 -7.94 -13.71 -6.60
N PHE A 193 -7.61 -13.88 -7.90
CA PHE A 193 -7.62 -12.82 -8.93
C PHE A 193 -7.69 -13.38 -10.37
N ASP A 194 -8.07 -12.56 -11.34
CA ASP A 194 -8.09 -12.93 -12.77
C ASP A 194 -6.69 -12.88 -13.39
N ARG A 195 -6.02 -14.03 -13.41
CA ARG A 195 -4.66 -14.15 -13.92
C ARG A 195 -4.57 -13.79 -15.41
N ASP A 196 -3.78 -12.75 -15.69
CA ASP A 196 -3.54 -12.18 -17.02
C ASP A 196 -4.82 -11.64 -17.70
N GLY A 197 -5.90 -11.39 -16.95
CA GLY A 197 -7.18 -10.94 -17.51
C GLY A 197 -7.87 -12.00 -18.40
N LYS A 198 -7.56 -13.29 -18.21
CA LYS A 198 -8.05 -14.38 -19.07
C LYS A 198 -9.55 -14.58 -18.95
N TRP A 199 -10.10 -14.45 -17.75
CA TRP A 199 -11.53 -14.61 -17.54
C TRP A 199 -12.29 -13.41 -18.12
N ALA A 200 -11.85 -12.19 -17.81
CA ALA A 200 -12.44 -10.97 -18.34
C ALA A 200 -12.41 -10.92 -19.88
N SER A 201 -11.29 -11.29 -20.50
CA SER A 201 -11.14 -11.30 -21.97
C SER A 201 -11.97 -12.37 -22.68
N SER A 202 -12.43 -13.40 -21.98
CA SER A 202 -13.36 -14.40 -22.53
C SER A 202 -14.81 -13.88 -22.62
N GLY A 203 -15.13 -12.79 -21.92
CA GLY A 203 -16.46 -12.18 -21.87
C GLY A 203 -16.67 -11.06 -22.89
N GLN A 204 -17.82 -10.39 -22.76
CA GLN A 204 -18.14 -9.17 -23.49
C GLN A 204 -18.65 -8.12 -22.51
N CYS A 205 -18.15 -6.89 -22.63
CA CYS A 205 -18.55 -5.79 -21.76
C CYS A 205 -20.03 -5.45 -21.93
N HIS A 206 -20.80 -5.52 -20.84
CA HIS A 206 -22.20 -5.10 -20.82
C HIS A 206 -22.30 -3.57 -20.66
N GLN A 207 -22.39 -2.85 -21.78
CA GLN A 207 -22.28 -1.38 -21.82
C GLN A 207 -23.24 -0.65 -20.87
N LYS A 208 -24.49 -1.09 -20.72
CA LYS A 208 -25.44 -0.44 -19.79
C LYS A 208 -25.02 -0.58 -18.31
N LEU A 209 -24.36 -1.68 -17.97
CA LEU A 209 -23.86 -1.89 -16.61
C LEU A 209 -22.62 -1.04 -16.37
N LEU A 210 -21.72 -0.97 -17.36
CA LEU A 210 -20.57 -0.08 -17.30
C LEU A 210 -20.98 1.39 -17.11
N SER A 211 -21.96 1.88 -17.88
CA SER A 211 -22.46 3.26 -17.70
C SER A 211 -23.02 3.48 -16.30
N LEU A 212 -23.81 2.55 -15.78
CA LEU A 212 -24.35 2.65 -14.42
C LEU A 212 -23.26 2.75 -13.35
N LEU A 213 -22.19 1.95 -13.47
CA LEU A 213 -21.08 1.93 -12.52
C LEU A 213 -20.18 3.17 -12.60
N LEU A 214 -20.14 3.86 -13.75
CA LEU A 214 -19.37 5.11 -13.92
C LEU A 214 -20.15 6.36 -13.46
N ASP A 215 -21.47 6.23 -13.28
CA ASP A 215 -22.34 7.32 -12.82
C ASP A 215 -22.49 7.36 -11.28
N GLU A 216 -21.90 6.40 -10.55
CA GLU A 216 -21.80 6.39 -9.07
C GLU A 216 -20.66 7.25 -8.55
#